data_AF-A0AAD4DMM9-F1
#
_entry.id   AF-A0AAD4DMM9-F1
#
_cell.length_a   1.000
_cell.length_b   1.000
_cell.length_c   1.000
_cell.angle_alpha   90.00
_cell.angle_beta   90.00
_cell.angle_gamma   90.00
#
_symmetry.space_group_name_H-M   'P 1'
#
loop_
_entity.id
_entity.type
_entity.pdbx_description
1 polymer ?
#
loop_
_entity_poly.entity_id
_entity_poly.type
_entity_poly.pdbx_seq_one_letter_code
_entity_poly.pdbx_strand_id
1 'polypeptide(L)'
;MMFRLLSKLYLLCLQILDNVLLFQMGHTYLARFHEFADAAEADGLQAVNRWRVEQQAEWNRVSNTLAFLATMSAAILAISPPAPPLAFSVWLGAAGLSVCGLFIVQYFPIQAFSISDEDMAELVKGCNYINPTFLAIAVASPVIFALWSSILFAVGIVDYIIENTHGKPRFMLFSLVPVAIGFMASAAVMVIASIIGQRVKARYKGKPRHRWHGLPHNDGNGSSLNLTRTSVGA
;
A
#
# COMPACT_ATOMS: atom_id res chain seq x y z
N MET A 1 9.50 -20.10 -33.15
CA MET A 1 9.51 -20.94 -31.92
C MET A 1 10.10 -20.19 -30.72
N MET A 2 11.24 -19.51 -30.87
CA MET A 2 11.92 -18.71 -29.82
C MET A 2 11.03 -17.63 -29.16
N PHE A 3 10.21 -16.93 -29.94
CA PHE A 3 9.30 -15.88 -29.44
C PHE A 3 8.22 -16.40 -28.48
N ARG A 4 7.70 -17.62 -28.71
CA ARG A 4 6.72 -18.27 -27.81
C ARG A 4 7.37 -18.72 -26.50
N LEU A 5 8.66 -19.05 -26.52
CA LEU A 5 9.42 -19.44 -25.33
C LEU A 5 9.73 -18.22 -24.46
N LEU A 6 10.16 -17.11 -25.07
CA LEU A 6 10.37 -15.83 -24.39
C LEU A 6 9.08 -15.28 -23.74
N SER A 7 7.95 -15.34 -24.45
CA SER A 7 6.65 -14.93 -23.90
C SER A 7 6.22 -15.78 -22.70
N LYS A 8 6.42 -17.10 -22.75
CA LYS A 8 6.12 -17.99 -21.61
C LYS A 8 7.04 -17.76 -20.42
N LEU A 9 8.33 -17.55 -20.66
CA LEU A 9 9.29 -17.25 -19.60
C LEU A 9 8.95 -15.92 -18.91
N TYR A 10 8.60 -14.91 -19.70
CA TYR A 10 8.14 -13.61 -19.22
C TYR A 10 6.89 -13.72 -18.33
N LEU A 11 5.87 -14.47 -18.77
CA LEU A 11 4.66 -14.71 -17.98
C LEU A 11 4.96 -15.48 -16.69
N LEU A 12 5.86 -16.47 -16.73
CA LEU A 12 6.28 -17.22 -15.56
C LEU A 12 7.01 -16.32 -14.55
N CYS A 13 7.92 -15.45 -15.02
CA CYS A 13 8.59 -14.47 -14.17
C CYS A 13 7.59 -13.50 -13.53
N LEU A 14 6.61 -13.00 -14.28
CA LEU A 14 5.53 -12.16 -13.73
C LEU A 14 4.69 -12.90 -12.69
N GLN A 15 4.45 -14.19 -12.89
CA GLN A 15 3.65 -15.01 -11.99
C GLN A 15 4.38 -15.35 -10.69
N ILE A 16 5.69 -15.60 -10.77
CA ILE A 16 6.55 -15.76 -9.59
C ILE A 16 6.66 -14.43 -8.85
N LEU A 17 6.88 -13.34 -9.58
CA LEU A 17 6.91 -12.00 -9.01
C LEU A 17 5.61 -11.71 -8.26
N ASP A 18 4.45 -11.94 -8.88
CA ASP A 18 3.17 -11.64 -8.24
C ASP A 18 2.85 -12.55 -7.04
N ASN A 19 3.16 -13.85 -7.11
CA ASN A 19 2.88 -14.77 -6.01
C ASN A 19 3.87 -14.67 -4.84
N VAL A 20 5.16 -14.46 -5.13
CA VAL A 20 6.25 -14.52 -4.14
C VAL A 20 6.65 -13.12 -3.67
N LEU A 21 6.77 -12.15 -4.57
CA LEU A 21 7.19 -10.79 -4.24
C LEU A 21 6.01 -9.86 -3.96
N LEU A 22 4.90 -10.00 -4.70
CA LEU A 22 3.73 -9.12 -4.55
C LEU A 22 2.62 -9.71 -3.68
N PHE A 23 2.76 -10.94 -3.18
CA PHE A 23 1.75 -11.60 -2.34
C PHE A 23 0.32 -11.54 -2.91
N GLN A 24 0.16 -11.71 -4.23
CA GLN A 24 -1.12 -11.61 -4.96
C GLN A 24 -1.76 -10.20 -4.93
N MET A 25 -1.02 -9.17 -4.54
CA MET A 25 -1.51 -7.79 -4.59
C MET A 25 -1.84 -7.36 -6.01
N GLY A 26 -1.08 -7.79 -7.02
CA GLY A 26 -1.36 -7.44 -8.42
C GLY A 26 -2.75 -7.90 -8.87
N HIS A 27 -3.12 -9.16 -8.60
CA HIS A 27 -4.48 -9.67 -8.88
C HIS A 27 -5.56 -8.94 -8.08
N THR A 28 -5.26 -8.56 -6.83
CA THR A 28 -6.22 -7.85 -5.98
C THR A 28 -6.49 -6.44 -6.49
N TYR A 29 -5.45 -5.71 -6.91
CA TYR A 29 -5.58 -4.39 -7.51
C TYR A 29 -6.24 -4.44 -8.89
N LEU A 30 -5.92 -5.44 -9.71
CA LEU A 30 -6.58 -5.65 -11.00
C LEU A 30 -8.08 -5.95 -10.85
N ALA A 31 -8.46 -6.74 -9.85
CA ALA A 31 -9.87 -6.96 -9.51
C ALA A 31 -10.58 -5.66 -9.07
N ARG A 32 -9.90 -4.83 -8.26
CA ARG A 32 -10.41 -3.50 -7.87
C ARG A 32 -10.59 -2.56 -9.06
N PHE A 33 -9.68 -2.63 -10.03
CA PHE A 33 -9.77 -1.84 -11.26
C PHE A 33 -10.95 -2.25 -12.13
N HIS A 34 -11.21 -3.55 -12.29
CA HIS A 34 -12.42 -4.00 -12.97
C HIS A 34 -13.69 -3.56 -12.23
N GLU A 35 -13.72 -3.68 -10.88
CA GLU A 35 -14.85 -3.20 -10.09
C GLU A 35 -15.08 -1.70 -10.23
N PHE A 36 -14.01 -0.91 -10.30
CA PHE A 36 -14.08 0.52 -10.57
C PHE A 36 -14.59 0.81 -11.97
N ALA A 37 -14.10 0.11 -13.00
CA ALA A 37 -14.54 0.30 -14.38
C ALA A 37 -16.04 0.05 -14.55
N ASP A 38 -16.57 -1.00 -13.90
CA ASP A 38 -18.00 -1.31 -13.86
C ASP A 38 -18.80 -0.21 -13.16
N ALA A 39 -18.28 0.31 -12.02
CA ALA A 39 -18.94 1.36 -11.25
C ALA A 39 -18.92 2.71 -11.97
N ALA A 40 -17.83 3.05 -12.66
CA ALA A 40 -17.72 4.26 -13.45
C ALA A 40 -18.72 4.25 -14.63
N GLU A 41 -19.00 3.08 -15.21
CA GLU A 41 -20.01 2.94 -16.26
C GLU A 41 -21.45 3.06 -15.72
N ALA A 42 -21.71 2.55 -14.51
CA ALA A 42 -23.03 2.58 -13.91
C ALA A 42 -23.40 3.93 -13.25
N ASP A 43 -22.45 4.52 -12.51
CA ASP A 43 -22.68 5.66 -11.61
C ASP A 43 -21.95 6.94 -12.08
N GLY A 44 -21.17 6.88 -13.16
CA GLY A 44 -20.50 8.03 -13.79
C GLY A 44 -19.49 8.74 -12.87
N LEU A 45 -19.48 10.07 -12.92
CA LEU A 45 -18.57 10.94 -12.17
C LEU A 45 -18.58 10.72 -10.65
N GLN A 46 -19.69 10.26 -10.08
CA GLN A 46 -19.78 10.00 -8.64
C GLN A 46 -18.89 8.83 -8.21
N ALA A 47 -18.81 7.77 -9.01
CA ALA A 47 -17.91 6.64 -8.74
C ALA A 47 -16.44 7.04 -8.89
N VAL A 48 -16.11 7.87 -9.89
CA VAL A 48 -14.76 8.40 -10.10
C VAL A 48 -14.28 9.22 -8.90
N ASN A 49 -15.10 10.16 -8.42
CA ASN A 49 -14.77 10.98 -7.27
C ASN A 49 -14.58 10.16 -5.99
N ARG A 50 -15.49 9.21 -5.73
CA ARG A 50 -15.35 8.32 -4.55
C ARG A 50 -14.05 7.53 -4.62
N TRP A 51 -13.75 6.93 -5.77
CA TRP A 51 -12.54 6.14 -5.94
C TRP A 51 -11.28 6.97 -5.74
N ARG A 52 -11.22 8.20 -6.28
CA ARG A 52 -10.08 9.10 -6.05
C ARG A 52 -9.88 9.42 -4.57
N VAL A 53 -10.96 9.68 -3.82
CA VAL A 53 -10.88 9.95 -2.38
C VAL A 53 -10.35 8.73 -1.62
N GLU A 54 -10.90 7.53 -1.90
CA GLU A 54 -10.45 6.29 -1.26
C GLU A 54 -8.99 5.96 -1.60
N GLN A 55 -8.61 6.14 -2.86
CA GLN A 55 -7.25 5.91 -3.34
C GLN A 55 -6.25 6.89 -2.70
N GLN A 56 -6.62 8.17 -2.60
CA GLN A 56 -5.78 9.17 -1.94
C GLN A 56 -5.62 8.88 -0.45
N ALA A 57 -6.68 8.44 0.23
CA ALA A 57 -6.61 8.05 1.64
C ALA A 57 -5.67 6.86 1.85
N GLU A 58 -5.74 5.86 0.96
CA GLU A 58 -4.83 4.71 0.98
C GLU A 58 -3.39 5.14 0.74
N TRP A 59 -3.14 6.03 -0.22
CA TRP A 59 -1.81 6.55 -0.52
C TRP A 59 -1.23 7.38 0.61
N ASN A 60 -2.03 8.20 1.28
CA ASN A 60 -1.61 8.92 2.46
C ASN A 60 -1.17 7.95 3.57
N ARG A 61 -1.93 6.86 3.77
CA ARG A 61 -1.56 5.82 4.74
C ARG A 61 -0.23 5.16 4.38
N VAL A 62 -0.07 4.72 3.14
CA VAL A 62 1.14 4.05 2.65
C VAL A 62 2.35 4.98 2.70
N SER A 63 2.19 6.25 2.30
CA SER A 63 3.22 7.29 2.39
C SER A 63 3.70 7.48 3.83
N ASN A 64 2.77 7.64 4.78
CA ASN A 64 3.12 7.77 6.20
C ASN A 64 3.89 6.54 6.72
N THR A 65 3.46 5.33 6.35
CA THR A 65 4.17 4.10 6.73
C THR A 65 5.58 4.05 6.15
N LEU A 66 5.76 4.38 4.86
CA LEU A 66 7.07 4.41 4.22
C LEU A 66 7.99 5.46 4.84
N ALA A 67 7.49 6.67 5.12
CA ALA A 67 8.25 7.71 5.81
C ALA A 67 8.71 7.27 7.20
N PHE A 68 7.81 6.61 7.93
CA PHE A 68 8.13 6.06 9.24
C PHE A 68 9.22 4.98 9.15
N LEU A 69 9.10 4.02 8.23
CA LEU A 69 10.09 2.96 8.01
C LEU A 69 11.45 3.50 7.58
N ALA A 70 11.48 4.47 6.67
CA ALA A 70 12.70 5.16 6.26
C ALA A 70 13.37 5.84 7.46
N THR A 71 12.59 6.55 8.27
CA THR A 71 13.09 7.27 9.46
C THR A 71 13.61 6.30 10.51
N MET A 72 12.88 5.23 10.81
CA MET A 72 13.31 4.21 11.77
C MET A 72 14.59 3.51 11.31
N SER A 73 14.68 3.17 10.02
CA SER A 73 15.85 2.51 9.45
C SER A 73 17.08 3.44 9.46
N ALA A 74 16.92 4.72 9.17
CA ALA A 74 17.99 5.70 9.28
C ALA A 74 18.39 5.95 10.74
N ALA A 75 17.41 6.08 11.64
CA ALA A 75 17.65 6.31 13.05
C ALA A 75 18.40 5.14 13.70
N ILE A 76 18.00 3.90 13.42
CA ILE A 76 18.66 2.73 13.99
C ILE A 76 20.10 2.61 13.48
N LEU A 77 20.38 2.96 12.22
CA LEU A 77 21.75 3.01 11.69
C LEU A 77 22.58 4.13 12.32
N ALA A 78 21.97 5.25 12.70
CA ALA A 78 22.66 6.39 13.31
C ALA A 78 22.98 6.17 14.79
N ILE A 79 22.11 5.47 15.54
CA ILE A 79 22.26 5.29 17.00
C ILE A 79 22.89 3.95 17.40
N SER A 80 22.86 2.95 16.51
CA SER A 80 23.39 1.64 16.87
C SER A 80 24.92 1.69 17.00
N PRO A 81 25.49 1.10 18.07
CA PRO A 81 26.88 0.61 18.06
C PRO A 81 27.14 -0.20 16.77
N PRO A 82 28.41 -0.38 16.35
CA PRO A 82 28.74 -0.92 15.03
C PRO A 82 27.91 -2.17 14.73
N ALA A 83 26.89 -1.99 13.88
CA ALA A 83 25.90 -3.00 13.63
C ALA A 83 26.57 -4.16 12.90
N PRO A 84 26.15 -5.42 13.15
CA PRO A 84 26.53 -6.54 12.32
C PRO A 84 26.35 -6.23 10.83
N PRO A 85 27.24 -6.73 9.95
CA PRO A 85 27.17 -6.43 8.52
C PRO A 85 25.82 -6.77 7.88
N LEU A 86 25.16 -7.85 8.34
CA LEU A 86 23.85 -8.23 7.84
C LEU A 86 22.78 -7.22 8.28
N ALA A 87 22.63 -6.96 9.59
CA ALA A 87 21.72 -5.93 10.13
C ALA A 87 21.89 -4.57 9.45
N PHE A 88 23.13 -4.12 9.28
CA PHE A 88 23.45 -2.87 8.57
C PHE A 88 22.91 -2.89 7.13
N SER A 89 23.19 -3.96 6.39
CA SER A 89 22.81 -4.08 4.98
C SER A 89 21.30 -4.13 4.79
N VAL A 90 20.58 -4.87 5.64
CA VAL A 90 19.12 -4.98 5.53
C VAL A 90 18.40 -3.72 6.00
N TRP A 91 18.91 -3.01 7.02
CA TRP A 91 18.36 -1.71 7.41
C TRP A 91 18.60 -0.64 6.34
N LEU A 92 19.78 -0.63 5.72
CA LEU A 92 20.05 0.27 4.60
C LEU A 92 19.13 -0.06 3.39
N GLY A 93 18.94 -1.35 3.10
CA GLY A 93 17.98 -1.80 2.08
C GLY A 93 16.54 -1.39 2.39
N ALA A 94 16.11 -1.53 3.65
CA ALA A 94 14.79 -1.11 4.12
C ALA A 94 14.59 0.41 3.97
N ALA A 95 15.61 1.20 4.33
CA ALA A 95 15.60 2.66 4.16
C ALA A 95 15.47 3.02 2.67
N GLY A 96 16.30 2.41 1.82
CA GLY A 96 16.29 2.64 0.37
C GLY A 96 14.96 2.30 -0.28
N LEU A 97 14.41 1.11 0.00
CA LEU A 97 13.08 0.71 -0.50
C LEU A 97 11.97 1.64 -0.02
N SER A 98 12.02 2.06 1.25
CA SER A 98 11.04 3.00 1.81
C SER A 98 11.06 4.34 1.08
N VAL A 99 12.26 4.89 0.83
CA VAL A 99 12.44 6.14 0.09
C VAL A 99 12.00 6.00 -1.36
N CYS A 100 12.34 4.90 -2.04
CA CYS A 100 11.83 4.60 -3.39
C CYS A 100 10.29 4.55 -3.41
N GLY A 101 9.66 3.95 -2.40
CA GLY A 101 8.21 3.91 -2.28
C GLY A 101 7.61 5.29 -2.11
N LEU A 102 8.21 6.13 -1.25
CA LEU A 102 7.80 7.52 -1.08
C LEU A 102 7.88 8.29 -2.39
N PHE A 103 8.96 8.15 -3.14
CA PHE A 103 9.08 8.80 -4.45
C PHE A 103 7.95 8.40 -5.39
N ILE A 104 7.58 7.11 -5.43
CA ILE A 104 6.46 6.66 -6.28
C ILE A 104 5.14 7.29 -5.82
N VAL A 105 4.83 7.24 -4.51
CA VAL A 105 3.56 7.78 -3.98
C VAL A 105 3.46 9.30 -4.16
N GLN A 106 4.58 10.02 -4.17
CA GLN A 106 4.58 11.47 -4.38
C GLN A 106 4.62 11.85 -5.86
N TYR A 107 5.31 11.08 -6.70
CA TYR A 107 5.44 11.36 -8.13
C TYR A 107 4.18 11.00 -8.91
N PHE A 108 3.53 9.88 -8.59
CA PHE A 108 2.37 9.43 -9.32
C PHE A 108 1.18 10.41 -9.27
N PRO A 109 0.79 11.00 -8.12
CA PRO A 109 -0.24 12.03 -8.08
C PRO A 109 0.13 13.24 -8.94
N ILE A 110 1.40 13.69 -8.90
CA ILE A 110 1.87 14.84 -9.67
C ILE A 110 1.61 14.64 -11.17
N GLN A 111 1.91 13.45 -11.68
CA GLN A 111 1.64 13.10 -13.07
C GLN A 111 0.16 12.79 -13.34
N ALA A 112 -0.56 12.27 -12.34
CA ALA A 112 -1.98 11.94 -12.46
C ALA A 112 -2.89 13.18 -12.42
N PHE A 113 -2.42 14.34 -11.94
CA PHE A 113 -3.21 15.58 -11.90
C PHE A 113 -3.70 16.04 -13.27
N SER A 114 -2.99 15.72 -14.35
CA SER A 114 -3.41 16.08 -15.72
C SER A 114 -4.44 15.12 -16.32
N ILE A 115 -4.80 14.04 -15.62
CA ILE A 115 -5.73 13.01 -16.12
C ILE A 115 -7.16 13.46 -15.79
N SER A 116 -7.99 13.64 -16.81
CA SER A 116 -9.41 13.97 -16.62
C SER A 116 -10.18 12.80 -15.98
N ASP A 117 -11.39 13.07 -15.50
CA ASP A 117 -12.25 12.05 -14.90
C ASP A 117 -12.69 11.02 -15.95
N GLU A 118 -12.91 11.50 -17.18
CA GLU A 118 -13.23 10.70 -18.35
C GLU A 118 -12.05 9.80 -18.75
N ASP A 119 -10.84 10.37 -18.82
CA ASP A 119 -9.62 9.63 -19.15
C ASP A 119 -9.30 8.56 -18.11
N MET A 120 -9.59 8.82 -16.83
CA MET A 120 -9.39 7.84 -15.75
C MET A 120 -10.27 6.59 -15.95
N ALA A 121 -11.54 6.78 -16.36
CA ALA A 121 -12.43 5.66 -16.64
C ALA A 121 -11.93 4.83 -17.83
N GLU A 122 -11.40 5.46 -18.87
CA GLU A 122 -10.81 4.77 -20.03
C GLU A 122 -9.49 4.06 -19.70
N LEU A 123 -8.62 4.73 -18.91
CA LEU A 123 -7.33 4.20 -18.47
C LEU A 123 -7.50 2.87 -17.72
N VAL A 124 -8.49 2.80 -16.83
CA VAL A 124 -8.74 1.61 -16.02
C VAL A 124 -9.43 0.50 -16.82
N LYS A 125 -10.20 0.84 -17.86
CA LYS A 125 -10.75 -0.14 -18.83
C LYS A 125 -9.66 -0.80 -19.70
N GLY A 126 -8.43 -0.26 -19.70
CA GLY A 126 -7.29 -0.83 -20.41
C GLY A 126 -7.32 -0.57 -21.91
N CYS A 127 -8.12 0.40 -22.36
CA CYS A 127 -8.21 0.79 -23.76
C CYS A 127 -7.22 1.95 -24.03
N ASN A 128 -6.35 1.78 -25.01
CA ASN A 128 -5.52 2.82 -25.66
C ASN A 128 -4.29 3.40 -24.91
N TYR A 129 -4.21 3.40 -23.58
CA TYR A 129 -3.12 4.10 -22.87
C TYR A 129 -2.00 3.20 -22.31
N ILE A 130 -2.36 2.22 -21.47
CA ILE A 130 -1.39 1.32 -20.82
C ILE A 130 -2.02 -0.04 -20.56
N ASN A 131 -1.20 -1.09 -20.52
CA ASN A 131 -1.67 -2.39 -20.09
C ASN A 131 -2.15 -2.31 -18.62
N PRO A 132 -3.39 -2.75 -18.30
CA PRO A 132 -3.96 -2.65 -16.96
C PRO A 132 -3.14 -3.43 -15.91
N THR A 133 -2.42 -4.48 -16.31
CA THR A 133 -1.50 -5.20 -15.43
C THR A 133 -0.33 -4.34 -15.00
N PHE A 134 0.25 -3.55 -15.90
CA PHE A 134 1.34 -2.62 -15.54
C PHE A 134 0.84 -1.50 -14.64
N LEU A 135 -0.37 -0.98 -14.89
CA LEU A 135 -1.01 -0.01 -14.01
C LEU A 135 -1.23 -0.60 -12.60
N ALA A 136 -1.71 -1.84 -12.51
CA ALA A 136 -1.95 -2.52 -11.23
C ALA A 136 -0.64 -2.74 -10.46
N ILE A 137 0.43 -3.14 -11.15
CA ILE A 137 1.75 -3.29 -10.55
C ILE A 137 2.28 -1.92 -10.07
N ALA A 138 2.15 -0.87 -10.87
CA ALA A 138 2.62 0.47 -10.51
C ALA A 138 1.90 1.00 -9.26
N VAL A 139 0.57 0.85 -9.21
CA VAL A 139 -0.26 1.30 -8.07
C VAL A 139 -0.05 0.42 -6.83
N ALA A 140 0.21 -0.88 -6.99
CA ALA A 140 0.53 -1.77 -5.88
C ALA A 140 1.96 -1.58 -5.34
N SER A 141 2.89 -1.09 -6.17
CA SER A 141 4.32 -1.07 -5.87
C SER A 141 4.68 -0.38 -4.54
N PRO A 142 4.05 0.75 -4.12
CA PRO A 142 4.41 1.36 -2.84
C PRO A 142 4.03 0.50 -1.63
N VAL A 143 2.92 -0.23 -1.72
CA VAL A 143 2.48 -1.18 -0.68
C VAL A 143 3.49 -2.32 -0.56
N ILE A 144 3.97 -2.82 -1.70
CA ILE A 144 4.99 -3.87 -1.76
C ILE A 144 6.30 -3.38 -1.15
N PHE A 145 6.72 -2.15 -1.48
CA PHE A 145 7.94 -1.57 -0.91
C PHE A 145 7.81 -1.36 0.60
N ALA A 146 6.63 -0.95 1.10
CA ALA A 146 6.39 -0.83 2.53
C ALA A 146 6.47 -2.20 3.23
N LEU A 147 5.90 -3.23 2.62
CA LEU A 147 5.95 -4.60 3.13
C LEU A 147 7.38 -5.14 3.20
N TRP A 148 8.12 -5.07 2.09
CA TRP A 148 9.51 -5.53 2.04
C TRP A 148 10.43 -4.72 2.96
N SER A 149 10.25 -3.41 3.05
CA SER A 149 10.99 -2.58 4.00
C SER A 149 10.72 -3.00 5.44
N SER A 150 9.48 -3.33 5.79
CA SER A 150 9.12 -3.84 7.11
C SER A 150 9.78 -5.19 7.42
N ILE A 151 9.80 -6.10 6.43
CA ILE A 151 10.45 -7.42 6.56
C ILE A 151 11.95 -7.25 6.77
N LEU A 152 12.62 -6.47 5.93
CA LEU A 152 14.05 -6.21 6.05
C LEU A 152 14.40 -5.54 7.37
N PHE A 153 13.57 -4.59 7.83
CA PHE A 153 13.73 -3.95 9.13
C PHE A 153 13.65 -4.96 10.28
N ALA A 154 12.65 -5.85 10.25
CA ALA A 154 12.49 -6.90 11.25
C ALA A 154 13.63 -7.92 11.23
N VAL A 155 14.09 -8.35 10.05
CA VAL A 155 15.25 -9.23 9.90
C VAL A 155 16.50 -8.60 10.52
N GLY A 156 16.73 -7.30 10.26
CA GLY A 156 17.86 -6.60 10.85
C GLY A 156 17.79 -6.49 12.37
N ILE A 157 16.58 -6.33 12.94
CA ILE A 157 16.40 -6.37 14.40
C ILE A 157 16.78 -7.75 14.96
N VAL A 158 16.32 -8.82 14.33
CA VAL A 158 16.61 -10.19 14.79
C VAL A 158 18.11 -10.48 14.71
N ASP A 159 18.72 -10.17 13.56
CA ASP A 159 20.16 -10.33 13.35
C ASP A 159 20.98 -9.54 14.37
N TYR A 160 20.63 -8.26 14.57
CA TYR A 160 21.27 -7.41 15.56
C TYR A 160 21.15 -7.99 16.97
N ILE A 161 19.99 -8.52 17.38
CA ILE A 161 19.83 -9.13 18.71
C ILE A 161 20.68 -10.40 18.87
N ILE A 162 20.80 -11.21 17.81
CA ILE A 162 21.56 -12.47 17.84
C ILE A 162 23.06 -12.21 17.89
N GLU A 163 23.55 -11.30 17.05
CA GLU A 163 25.00 -11.06 16.89
C GLU A 163 25.57 -10.02 17.85
N ASN A 164 24.73 -9.24 18.56
CA ASN A 164 25.22 -8.25 19.50
C ASN A 164 25.85 -8.92 20.73
N THR A 165 27.17 -9.05 20.66
CA THR A 165 28.08 -9.71 21.62
C THR A 165 28.18 -9.01 22.98
N HIS A 166 27.56 -7.85 23.15
CA HIS A 166 27.62 -7.08 24.40
C HIS A 166 26.64 -7.56 25.49
N GLY A 167 25.72 -8.48 25.16
CA GLY A 167 24.71 -8.99 26.10
C GLY A 167 25.01 -10.37 26.67
N LYS A 168 24.84 -10.55 28.00
CA LYS A 168 24.63 -11.89 28.57
C LYS A 168 23.41 -12.54 27.89
N PRO A 169 23.35 -13.88 27.71
CA PRO A 169 22.24 -14.56 27.02
C PRO A 169 20.85 -14.27 27.61
N ARG A 170 20.79 -13.85 28.88
CA ARG A 170 19.55 -13.40 29.52
C ARG A 170 18.94 -12.17 28.82
N PHE A 171 19.75 -11.21 28.39
CA PHE A 171 19.26 -9.99 27.72
C PHE A 171 18.76 -10.27 26.29
N MET A 172 19.40 -11.22 25.59
CA MET A 172 18.94 -11.68 24.28
C MET A 172 17.51 -12.22 24.35
N LEU A 173 17.19 -13.03 25.37
CA LEU A 173 15.84 -13.55 25.57
C LEU A 173 14.83 -12.43 25.83
N PHE A 174 15.18 -11.45 26.66
CA PHE A 174 14.32 -10.29 26.94
C PHE A 174 14.04 -9.45 25.68
N SER A 175 14.99 -9.36 24.74
CA SER A 175 14.80 -8.65 23.47
C SER A 175 14.05 -9.47 22.42
N LEU A 176 14.27 -10.79 22.34
CA LEU A 176 13.61 -11.64 21.36
C LEU A 176 12.12 -11.89 21.66
N VAL A 177 11.74 -11.99 22.94
CA VAL A 177 10.35 -12.29 23.32
C VAL A 177 9.36 -11.25 22.76
N PRO A 178 9.55 -9.93 22.95
CA PRO A 178 8.67 -8.92 22.35
C PRO A 178 8.63 -8.96 20.82
N VAL A 179 9.77 -9.20 20.16
CA VAL A 179 9.85 -9.31 18.70
C VAL A 179 9.05 -10.51 18.20
N ALA A 180 9.21 -11.67 18.84
CA ALA A 180 8.48 -12.89 18.51
C ALA A 180 6.97 -12.71 18.74
N ILE A 181 6.56 -12.11 19.86
CA ILE A 181 5.15 -11.80 20.15
C ILE A 181 4.59 -10.86 19.08
N GLY A 182 5.32 -9.80 18.72
CA GLY A 182 4.90 -8.86 17.67
C GLY A 182 4.73 -9.53 16.31
N PHE A 183 5.64 -10.44 15.94
CA PHE A 183 5.54 -11.20 14.69
C PHE A 183 4.34 -12.15 14.69
N MET A 184 4.13 -12.89 15.79
CA MET A 184 2.99 -13.79 15.94
C MET A 184 1.66 -13.05 15.92
N ALA A 185 1.57 -11.90 16.59
CA ALA A 185 0.38 -11.05 16.59
C ALA A 185 0.09 -10.50 15.18
N SER A 186 1.12 -10.04 14.47
CA SER A 186 0.98 -9.54 13.09
C SER A 186 0.50 -10.64 12.14
N ALA A 187 1.09 -11.83 12.22
CA ALA A 187 0.68 -13.00 11.44
C ALA A 187 -0.78 -13.39 11.74
N ALA A 188 -1.18 -13.41 13.01
CA ALA A 188 -2.55 -13.69 13.41
C ALA A 188 -3.54 -12.66 12.84
N VAL A 189 -3.21 -11.37 12.90
CA VAL A 189 -4.03 -10.29 12.30
C VAL A 189 -4.15 -10.47 10.79
N MET A 190 -3.06 -10.80 10.09
CA MET A 190 -3.10 -11.05 8.64
C MET A 190 -4.02 -12.24 8.29
N VAL A 191 -3.93 -13.34 9.04
CA VAL A 191 -4.81 -14.51 8.86
C VAL A 191 -6.27 -14.14 9.09
N ILE A 192 -6.57 -13.44 10.19
CA ILE A 192 -7.94 -13.00 10.51
C ILE A 192 -8.47 -12.06 9.41
N ALA A 193 -7.68 -11.07 8.99
CA ALA A 193 -8.06 -10.13 7.94
C ALA A 193 -8.35 -10.84 6.61
N SER A 194 -7.54 -11.84 6.25
CA SER A 194 -7.74 -12.67 5.06
C SER A 194 -9.07 -13.46 5.15
N ILE A 195 -9.34 -14.11 6.28
CA ILE A 195 -10.59 -14.86 6.50
C ILE A 195 -11.80 -13.93 6.41
N ILE A 196 -11.75 -12.74 7.05
CA ILE A 196 -12.81 -11.75 6.97
C ILE A 196 -13.02 -11.32 5.51
N GLY A 197 -11.94 -10.98 4.80
CA GLY A 197 -11.99 -10.59 3.39
C GLY A 197 -12.64 -11.65 2.50
N GLN A 198 -12.28 -12.93 2.68
CA GLN A 198 -12.89 -14.04 1.95
C GLN A 198 -14.38 -14.20 2.26
N ARG A 199 -14.78 -14.11 3.54
CA ARG A 199 -16.18 -14.22 3.96
C ARG A 199 -17.04 -13.07 3.43
N VAL A 200 -16.49 -11.85 3.44
CA VAL A 200 -17.16 -10.67 2.87
C VAL A 200 -17.36 -10.86 1.37
N LYS A 201 -16.32 -11.25 0.62
CA LYS A 201 -16.42 -11.56 -0.82
C LYS A 201 -17.47 -12.64 -1.12
N ALA A 202 -17.54 -13.70 -0.30
CA ALA A 202 -18.52 -14.77 -0.47
C ALA A 202 -19.98 -14.28 -0.27
N ARG A 203 -20.23 -13.39 0.70
CA ARG A 203 -21.56 -12.81 0.93
C ARG A 203 -22.04 -11.96 -0.24
N TYR A 204 -21.15 -11.24 -0.92
CA TYR A 204 -21.51 -10.37 -2.03
C TYR A 204 -21.69 -11.11 -3.37
N LYS A 205 -21.16 -12.32 -3.53
CA LYS A 205 -21.38 -13.14 -4.75
C LYS A 205 -22.81 -13.68 -4.89
N GLY A 206 -23.59 -13.74 -3.81
CA GLY A 206 -24.92 -14.37 -3.79
C GLY A 206 -26.13 -13.43 -3.80
N LYS A 207 -25.93 -12.11 -3.77
CA LYS A 207 -27.03 -11.14 -3.87
C LYS A 207 -27.00 -10.49 -5.26
N PRO A 208 -28.10 -10.45 -6.02
CA PRO A 208 -28.18 -9.55 -7.15
C PRO A 208 -27.86 -8.15 -6.63
N ARG A 209 -26.89 -7.48 -7.28
CA ARG A 209 -26.48 -6.11 -6.95
C ARG A 209 -27.71 -5.22 -7.13
N HIS A 210 -28.53 -5.09 -6.10
CA HIS A 210 -29.50 -4.01 -6.02
C HIS A 210 -28.66 -2.74 -6.04
N ARG A 211 -28.80 -2.01 -7.15
CA ARG A 211 -28.40 -0.62 -7.36
C ARG A 211 -28.26 0.05 -5.99
N TRP A 212 -27.03 0.37 -5.61
CA TRP A 212 -26.71 0.99 -4.33
C TRP A 212 -27.42 2.35 -4.30
N HIS A 213 -28.66 2.38 -3.80
CA HIS A 213 -29.30 3.62 -3.43
C HIS A 213 -28.38 4.26 -2.39
N GLY A 214 -27.87 5.44 -2.76
CA GLY A 214 -26.85 6.14 -2.02
C GLY A 214 -27.09 6.06 -0.52
N LEU A 215 -26.03 5.75 0.23
CA LEU A 215 -25.97 6.17 1.62
C LEU A 215 -26.41 7.64 1.66
N PRO A 216 -27.36 8.02 2.53
CA PRO A 216 -27.82 9.39 2.61
C PRO A 216 -26.58 10.27 2.75
N HIS A 217 -26.41 11.16 1.78
CA HIS A 217 -25.45 12.25 1.86
C HIS A 217 -25.83 12.98 3.14
N ASN A 218 -25.00 12.85 4.17
CA ASN A 218 -25.13 13.68 5.36
C ASN A 218 -24.63 15.05 4.92
N ASP A 219 -25.52 15.81 4.29
CA ASP A 219 -25.35 17.21 3.99
C ASP A 219 -25.17 17.88 5.35
N GLY A 220 -23.90 18.01 5.75
CA GLY A 220 -23.51 18.80 6.89
C GLY A 220 -24.12 20.17 6.69
N ASN A 221 -25.23 20.38 7.39
CA ASN A 221 -26.00 21.60 7.40
C ASN A 221 -25.03 22.74 7.68
N GLY A 222 -24.69 23.46 6.62
CA GLY A 222 -23.84 24.63 6.65
C GLY A 222 -24.49 25.65 7.55
N SER A 223 -24.02 25.69 8.80
CA SER A 223 -24.20 26.83 9.66
C SER A 223 -23.32 27.93 9.10
N SER A 224 -23.90 28.71 8.19
CA SER A 224 -23.38 29.99 7.71
C SER A 224 -23.22 30.91 8.92
N LEU A 225 -22.03 30.87 9.51
CA LEU A 225 -21.55 31.89 10.44
C LEU A 225 -21.36 33.18 9.64
N ASN A 226 -22.41 34.01 9.68
CA ASN A 226 -22.38 35.43 9.37
C ASN A 226 -21.27 36.09 10.19
N LEU A 227 -20.08 36.26 9.59
CA LEU A 227 -19.05 37.16 10.07
C LEU A 227 -19.46 38.59 9.69
N THR A 228 -20.26 39.19 10.58
CA THR A 228 -20.55 40.62 10.57
C THR A 228 -19.24 41.38 10.77
N ARG A 229 -18.79 42.03 9.70
CA ARG A 229 -17.64 42.93 9.66
C ARG A 229 -18.01 44.20 10.44
N THR A 230 -17.68 44.27 11.73
CA THR A 230 -17.71 45.53 12.47
C THR A 230 -16.49 46.36 12.09
N SER A 231 -16.72 47.37 11.27
CA SER A 231 -15.85 48.53 11.18
C SER A 231 -15.87 49.28 12.50
N VAL A 232 -14.73 49.39 13.16
CA VAL A 232 -14.48 50.48 14.10
C VAL A 232 -13.21 51.17 13.63
N GLY A 233 -13.39 52.36 13.09
CA GLY A 233 -12.31 53.32 12.93
C GLY A 233 -12.08 54.06 14.24
N ALA A 234 -10.81 54.20 14.59
CA ALA A 234 -10.18 55.39 15.18
C ALA A 234 -8.68 55.15 15.13
#